data_AF-X1RBC3-F1
#
_entry.id   AF-X1RBC3-F1
#
_cell.length_a   1.000
_cell.length_b   1.000
_cell.length_c   1.000
_cell.angle_alpha   90.00
_cell.angle_beta   90.00
_cell.angle_gamma   90.00
#
_symmetry.space_group_name_H-M   'P 1'
#
loop_
_entity.id
_entity.type
_entity.pdbx_description
1 polymer ?
#
loop_
_entity_poly.entity_id
_entity_poly.type
_entity_poly.pdbx_seq_one_letter_code
_entity_poly.pdbx_strand_id
1 'polypeptide(L)'
;MKDNIVIMHKECSDNRKKEFQTKFDRYNIQVNGFVKIKFDGETPEHMWIRILSINHYSITGILVNHPILLDNISIGDIVECLYQDIEDYSYHGDD
;
A
#
# COMPACT_ATOMS: atom_id res chain seq x y z
N MET A 1 -12.23 18.94 -7.59
CA MET A 1 -10.86 18.40 -7.43
C MET A 1 -10.77 17.17 -8.31
N LYS A 2 -9.64 16.94 -8.99
CA LYS A 2 -9.44 15.69 -9.73
C LYS A 2 -8.90 14.68 -8.72
N ASP A 3 -9.67 13.65 -8.44
CA ASP A 3 -9.21 12.50 -7.66
C ASP A 3 -8.25 11.72 -8.55
N ASN A 4 -6.97 12.08 -8.51
CA ASN A 4 -5.92 11.38 -9.24
C ASN A 4 -5.60 10.09 -8.46
N ILE A 5 -6.17 8.97 -8.89
CA ILE A 5 -5.79 7.65 -8.36
C ILE A 5 -4.49 7.25 -9.03
N VAL A 6 -3.42 7.11 -8.24
CA VAL A 6 -2.12 6.63 -8.73
C VAL A 6 -2.03 5.13 -8.52
N ILE A 7 -2.08 4.37 -9.61
CA ILE A 7 -1.97 2.91 -9.62
C ILE A 7 -0.48 2.54 -9.71
N MET A 8 0.10 2.13 -8.59
CA MET A 8 1.51 1.73 -8.50
C MET A 8 1.69 0.20 -8.60
N HIS A 9 1.33 -0.41 -9.73
CA HIS A 9 1.38 -1.88 -9.89
C HIS A 9 2.22 -2.25 -11.11
N LYS A 10 3.29 -3.04 -10.92
CA LYS A 10 3.93 -3.82 -11.99
C LYS A 10 3.12 -5.10 -12.17
N GLU A 11 2.75 -5.46 -13.40
CA GLU A 11 1.85 -6.59 -13.72
C GLU A 11 2.10 -7.83 -12.83
N CYS A 12 1.09 -8.30 -12.12
CA CYS A 12 1.19 -9.41 -11.17
C CYS A 12 0.56 -10.69 -11.77
N SER A 13 1.34 -11.77 -11.89
CA SER A 13 0.89 -13.04 -12.48
C SER A 13 0.00 -13.87 -11.56
N ASP A 14 -0.91 -14.66 -12.14
CA ASP A 14 -1.98 -15.37 -11.41
C ASP A 14 -1.50 -16.35 -10.33
N ASN A 15 -0.32 -16.97 -10.48
CA ASN A 15 0.22 -17.88 -9.48
C ASN A 15 0.67 -17.18 -8.19
N ARG A 16 1.01 -15.89 -8.26
CA ARG A 16 1.36 -15.12 -7.05
C ARG A 16 0.12 -14.82 -6.19
N LYS A 17 -1.06 -14.68 -6.82
CA LYS A 17 -2.34 -14.37 -6.16
C LYS A 17 -2.73 -15.35 -5.04
N LYS A 18 -2.32 -16.62 -5.11
CA LYS A 18 -2.62 -17.65 -4.10
C LYS A 18 -1.71 -17.62 -2.86
N GLU A 19 -0.45 -17.22 -2.99
CA GLU A 19 0.46 -17.05 -1.83
C GLU A 19 0.11 -15.79 -1.00
N PHE A 20 -0.73 -14.90 -1.52
CA PHE A 20 -1.07 -13.64 -0.87
C PHE A 20 -2.24 -13.72 0.10
N GLN A 21 -3.21 -14.62 -0.14
CA GLN A 21 -4.30 -14.87 0.82
C GLN A 21 -3.74 -15.31 2.18
N THR A 22 -2.65 -16.09 2.19
CA THR A 22 -2.00 -16.58 3.42
C THR A 22 -1.18 -15.51 4.16
N LYS A 23 -0.74 -14.43 3.51
CA LYS A 23 -0.15 -13.27 4.19
C LYS A 23 -1.22 -12.34 4.76
N PHE A 24 -2.36 -12.20 4.08
CA PHE A 24 -3.49 -11.40 4.55
C PHE A 24 -3.98 -11.85 5.93
N ASP A 25 -4.13 -13.16 6.13
CA ASP A 25 -4.57 -13.74 7.39
C ASP A 25 -3.58 -13.50 8.55
N ARG A 26 -2.31 -13.19 8.26
CA ARG A 26 -1.27 -12.98 9.28
C ARG A 26 -1.36 -11.63 9.97
N TYR A 27 -1.76 -10.57 9.25
CA TYR A 27 -1.65 -9.20 9.74
C TYR A 27 -2.97 -8.60 10.25
N ASN A 28 -4.11 -9.28 10.04
CA ASN A 28 -5.44 -8.77 10.40
C ASN A 28 -5.59 -7.28 10.04
N ILE A 29 -5.28 -6.96 8.79
CA ILE A 29 -5.20 -5.58 8.28
C ILE A 29 -6.60 -4.95 8.37
N GLN A 30 -6.69 -3.76 8.94
CA GLN A 30 -7.95 -3.04 9.14
C GLN A 30 -7.94 -1.69 8.44
N VAL A 31 -9.14 -1.22 8.09
CA VAL A 31 -9.35 0.16 7.66
C VAL A 31 -8.88 1.11 8.77
N ASN A 32 -8.34 2.27 8.40
CA ASN A 32 -7.63 3.23 9.26
C ASN A 32 -6.27 2.76 9.81
N GLY A 33 -5.87 1.51 9.59
CA GLY A 33 -4.49 1.07 9.83
C GLY A 33 -3.49 1.73 8.88
N PHE A 34 -2.21 1.50 9.16
CA PHE A 34 -1.10 2.00 8.35
C PHE A 34 -0.30 0.83 7.80
N VAL A 35 -0.04 0.84 6.49
CA VAL A 35 0.87 -0.12 5.86
C VAL A 35 2.11 0.59 5.36
N LYS A 36 3.26 -0.04 5.58
CA LYS A 36 4.51 0.32 4.94
C LYS A 36 4.62 -0.52 3.68
N ILE A 37 4.73 0.14 2.53
CA ILE A 37 5.02 -0.52 1.27
C ILE A 37 6.45 -0.24 0.84
N LYS A 38 7.04 -1.24 0.17
CA LYS A 38 8.37 -1.14 -0.41
C LYS A 38 8.25 -1.16 -1.94
N PHE A 39 8.82 -0.15 -2.59
CA PHE A 39 8.96 -0.12 -4.03
C PHE A 39 10.39 -0.50 -4.42
N ASP A 40 10.55 -1.63 -5.10
CA ASP A 40 11.84 -2.12 -5.56
C ASP A 40 12.22 -1.44 -6.89
N GLY A 41 12.93 -0.30 -6.78
CA GLY A 41 13.66 0.35 -7.88
C GLY A 41 15.18 0.13 -7.78
N GLU A 42 15.99 0.92 -8.50
CA GLU A 42 17.47 0.90 -8.34
C GLU A 42 17.88 1.26 -6.91
N THR A 43 17.09 2.09 -6.24
CA THR A 43 17.15 2.35 -4.80
C THR A 43 15.78 2.01 -4.20
N PRO A 44 15.71 1.19 -3.13
CA PRO A 44 14.46 0.91 -2.44
C PRO A 44 13.82 2.19 -1.89
N GLU A 45 12.53 2.39 -2.17
CA GLU A 45 11.72 3.47 -1.58
C GLU A 45 10.70 2.89 -0.61
N HIS A 46 10.42 3.60 0.48
CA HIS A 46 9.45 3.19 1.49
C HIS A 46 8.35 4.23 1.67
N MET A 47 7.11 3.80 1.54
CA MET A 47 5.94 4.66 1.72
C MET A 47 5.03 4.12 2.80
N TRP A 48 4.44 5.02 3.57
CA TRP A 48 3.43 4.74 4.57
C TRP A 48 2.07 5.20 4.07
N ILE A 49 1.09 4.32 4.15
CA ILE A 49 -0.24 4.54 3.61
C ILE A 49 -1.26 4.33 4.73
N ARG A 50 -2.13 5.31 4.96
CA ARG A 50 -3.32 5.14 5.80
C ARG A 50 -4.42 4.47 4.99
N ILE A 51 -4.88 3.31 5.43
CA ILE A 51 -5.84 2.48 4.71
C ILE A 51 -7.23 3.14 4.70
N LEU A 52 -7.80 3.30 3.50
CA LEU A 52 -9.18 3.73 3.30
C LEU A 52 -10.10 2.56 2.93
N SER A 53 -9.62 1.66 2.06
CA SER A 53 -10.38 0.48 1.64
C SER A 53 -9.47 -0.71 1.40
N ILE A 54 -10.06 -1.89 1.54
CA ILE A 54 -9.39 -3.19 1.47
C ILE A 54 -10.17 -4.02 0.45
N ASN A 55 -9.51 -4.40 -0.64
CA ASN A 55 -10.05 -5.28 -1.67
C ASN A 55 -9.42 -6.68 -1.56
N HIS A 56 -9.84 -7.62 -2.41
CA HIS A 56 -9.30 -8.99 -2.39
C HIS A 56 -7.78 -9.05 -2.63
N TYR A 57 -7.21 -8.11 -3.40
CA TYR A 57 -5.78 -8.15 -3.78
C TYR A 57 -5.01 -6.85 -3.57
N SER A 58 -5.71 -5.77 -3.24
CA SER A 58 -5.12 -4.43 -3.12
C SER A 58 -5.68 -3.69 -1.92
N ILE A 59 -4.90 -2.70 -1.49
CA ILE A 59 -5.27 -1.70 -0.51
C ILE A 59 -5.30 -0.37 -1.25
N THR A 60 -6.34 0.41 -1.00
CA THR A 60 -6.36 1.82 -1.37
C THR A 60 -6.24 2.66 -0.11
N GLY A 61 -5.41 3.69 -0.14
CA GLY A 61 -5.20 4.56 1.00
C GLY A 61 -4.59 5.90 0.66
N ILE A 62 -4.30 6.68 1.70
CA ILE A 62 -3.70 8.01 1.60
C ILE A 62 -2.22 7.91 1.94
N LEU A 63 -1.35 8.44 1.08
CA LEU A 63 0.07 8.56 1.38
C LEU A 63 0.30 9.55 2.53
N VAL A 64 1.00 9.12 3.59
CA VAL A 64 1.23 9.95 4.80
C VAL A 64 2.68 10.38 5.03
N ASN A 65 3.61 9.98 4.15
CA ASN A 65 5.00 10.45 4.17
C ASN A 65 5.46 10.93 2.80
N HIS A 66 6.45 11.81 2.76
CA HIS A 66 7.07 12.23 1.50
C HIS A 66 7.95 11.09 0.96
N PRO A 67 7.71 10.60 -0.26
CA PRO A 67 8.65 9.72 -0.93
C PRO A 67 9.86 10.54 -1.38
N ILE A 68 11.04 9.92 -1.35
CA ILE A 68 12.30 10.59 -1.69
C ILE A 68 12.55 10.52 -3.20
N LEU A 69 12.19 9.40 -3.82
CA LEU A 69 12.52 9.05 -5.21
C LEU A 69 11.37 9.23 -6.20
N LEU A 70 10.16 9.50 -5.72
CA LEU A 70 8.97 9.66 -6.57
C LEU A 70 8.56 11.14 -6.55
N ASP A 71 8.74 11.83 -7.68
CA ASP A 71 8.44 13.26 -7.86
C ASP A 71 6.98 13.53 -8.28
N ASN A 72 6.28 12.49 -8.71
CA ASN A 72 4.92 12.54 -9.25
C ASN A 72 3.84 12.17 -8.22
N ILE A 73 4.22 12.05 -6.95
CA ILE A 73 3.32 11.67 -5.85
C ILE A 73 3.65 12.52 -4.62
N SER A 74 2.63 12.88 -3.84
CA SER A 74 2.72 13.78 -2.69
C SER A 74 1.90 13.28 -1.51
N ILE A 75 2.25 13.74 -0.30
CA ILE A 75 1.45 13.49 0.89
C ILE A 75 0.01 13.94 0.63
N GLY A 76 -0.95 13.07 0.97
CA GLY A 76 -2.37 13.30 0.74
C GLY A 76 -2.92 12.65 -0.55
N ASP A 77 -2.05 12.18 -1.44
CA ASP A 77 -2.50 11.48 -2.65
C ASP A 77 -3.12 10.12 -2.32
N ILE A 78 -4.12 9.75 -3.13
CA ILE A 78 -4.74 8.42 -3.07
C ILE A 78 -3.88 7.46 -3.89
N VAL A 79 -3.45 6.40 -3.21
CA VAL A 79 -2.59 5.37 -3.77
C VAL A 79 -3.27 4.02 -3.68
N GLU A 80 -3.06 3.21 -4.71
CA GLU A 80 -3.39 1.79 -4.69
C GLU A 80 -2.09 0.97 -4.70
N CYS A 81 -2.00 -0.01 -3.81
CA CYS A 81 -0.87 -0.93 -3.72
C CYS A 81 -1.35 -2.37 -3.57
N LEU A 82 -0.57 -3.33 -4.04
CA LEU A 82 -0.86 -4.75 -3.82
C LEU A 82 -0.40 -5.19 -2.44
N TYR A 83 -1.05 -6.20 -1.88
CA TYR A 83 -0.59 -6.83 -0.64
C TYR A 83 0.85 -7.34 -0.71
N GLN A 84 1.32 -7.71 -1.91
CA GLN A 84 2.67 -8.22 -2.10
C GLN A 84 3.74 -7.16 -1.79
N ASP A 85 3.39 -5.88 -1.94
CA ASP A 85 4.31 -4.76 -1.77
C ASP A 85 4.36 -4.31 -0.29
N ILE A 86 3.50 -4.86 0.57
CA ILE A 86 3.48 -4.57 2.01
C ILE A 86 4.67 -5.23 2.69
N GLU A 87 5.47 -4.38 3.31
CA GLU A 87 6.61 -4.75 4.13
C GLU A 87 6.25 -4.80 5.62
N ASP A 88 5.39 -3.88 6.07
CA ASP A 88 5.03 -3.75 7.49
C ASP A 88 3.59 -3.23 7.67
N TYR A 89 3.02 -3.46 8.86
CA TYR A 89 1.69 -3.01 9.25
C TYR A 89 1.69 -2.48 10.68
N SER A 90 1.15 -1.28 10.88
CA SER A 90 0.90 -0.70 12.20
C SER A 90 -0.58 -0.33 12.33
N TYR A 91 -1.17 -0.71 13.45
CA TYR A 91 -2.50 -0.26 13.85
C TYR A 91 -2.41 0.34 15.24
N HIS A 92 -2.70 1.63 15.33
CA HIS A 92 -2.96 2.28 16.60
C HIS A 92 -4.48 2.32 16.70
N GLY A 93 -5.05 1.46 17.54
CA GLY A 93 -6.46 1.57 17.87
C GLY A 93 -6.73 2.97 18.43
N ASP A 94 -7.90 3.52 18.13
CA ASP A 94 -8.37 4.74 18.78
C ASP A 94 -8.63 4.39 20.27
N ASP A 95 -7.62 4.54 21.11
CA ASP A 95 -7.74 4.59 22.58
C ASP A 95 -8.40 5.90 23.03
#